data_AF-A0AB39R3J2-F1
#
_entry.id   AF-A0AB39R3J2-F1
#
_cell.length_a   1.000
_cell.length_b   1.000
_cell.length_c   1.000
_cell.angle_alpha   90.00
_cell.angle_beta   90.00
_cell.angle_gamma   90.00
#
_symmetry.space_group_name_H-M   'P 1'
#
loop_
_entity.id
_entity.type
_entity.pdbx_description
1 polymer ?
#
loop_
_entity_poly.entity_id
_entity_poly.type
_entity_poly.pdbx_seq_one_letter_code
_entity_poly.pdbx_strand_id
1 'polypeptide(L)'
;MTLLPEPGTLGGETVIAAPASRQRLRRLLRDPVAVVSLAILGLVVLAAAAAPLLTTHDPAGSDVAHALAPASGAHPLGTDGVGRDVLARLLYGSRTSLLGTALATAVAAVLGVPLGLVAGYFRGWFDGVASWSANLVMSVPAIILLLVVLGSVGQSTYVAMAVFGLLMAPGVFRLVRGLVNAVREELYVDAARVSGLTDRRIIRRHILRVVQAPVIIQAVQILGIGILIQSGLEFLGLGSSGKASWGAMLNDAFGNIYTEPVLLLWPGLAIGLTVAASGLLGNALSDVLLGGAAPRSRKRRSAKPVTRSAGEDRPASLPLPRLSGDELLVVEDLKVTYPKGNGETTVVDGVGLTVRRGEVLGLVGESGSGKSQTAFAVLGLLPAEARTTARRLVFDGTDLGTSGRGRAREALRGRRIGYVPQEPMSNLDPSFRIGSQLTEPMRRHLGLSRNEAREKALALLERVGLADPARVYASYPHQISGGMAQRVLIAAAVSCDPDLLVADEPTTALDVTVQAEVLDLMRSLQLERRMGMILVTHDFGVVADICDRVAVMQNGRIVEAAAARDLFAAPTHPYTRMLLDSTLEDSEPRRPLRTTGTEHGADA
;
A
#
# COMPACT_ATOMS: atom_id res chain seq x y z
N MET A 1 -1.92 -60.00 18.90
CA MET A 1 -3.08 -60.12 17.99
C MET A 1 -4.05 -59.06 18.45
N THR A 2 -4.39 -58.00 17.72
CA THR A 2 -4.70 -57.94 16.30
C THR A 2 -4.91 -56.45 15.93
N LEU A 3 -4.41 -56.09 14.74
CA LEU A 3 -4.95 -55.10 13.79
C LEU A 3 -4.91 -53.60 14.19
N LEU A 4 -3.80 -52.97 13.80
CA LEU A 4 -3.77 -51.55 13.42
C LEU A 4 -4.55 -51.39 12.09
N PRO A 5 -5.42 -50.38 11.93
CA PRO A 5 -5.98 -50.04 10.63
C PRO A 5 -4.98 -49.18 9.82
N GLU A 6 -4.98 -49.41 8.51
CA GLU A 6 -4.09 -48.77 7.53
C GLU A 6 -4.31 -47.25 7.36
N PRO A 7 -3.27 -46.48 6.97
CA PRO A 7 -3.37 -45.05 6.71
C PRO A 7 -4.07 -44.75 5.38
N GLY A 8 -5.39 -44.58 5.43
CA GLY A 8 -6.19 -44.03 4.33
C GLY A 8 -6.13 -42.49 4.27
N THR A 9 -5.32 -41.99 3.33
CA THR A 9 -5.35 -40.64 2.70
C THR A 9 -5.93 -39.47 3.52
N LEU A 10 -5.11 -38.92 4.41
CA LEU A 10 -5.15 -37.49 4.75
C LEU A 10 -4.51 -36.71 3.61
N GLY A 11 -5.33 -36.25 2.67
CA GLY A 11 -4.91 -35.51 1.47
C GLY A 11 -5.45 -34.09 1.40
N GLY A 12 -5.61 -33.41 2.54
CA GLY A 12 -5.81 -31.97 2.57
C GLY A 12 -4.45 -31.28 2.41
N GLU A 13 -4.09 -30.90 1.18
CA GLU A 13 -2.98 -29.98 0.96
C GLU A 13 -3.33 -28.60 1.52
N THR A 14 -3.04 -28.38 2.80
CA THR A 14 -2.57 -27.07 3.24
C THR A 14 -1.11 -26.95 2.85
N VAL A 15 -0.87 -26.53 1.62
CA VAL A 15 0.38 -25.87 1.29
C VAL A 15 -0.02 -24.45 0.89
N ILE A 16 0.25 -23.47 1.76
CA ILE A 16 0.77 -22.21 1.23
C ILE A 16 2.08 -22.62 0.55
N ALA A 17 1.96 -23.10 -0.68
CA ALA A 17 3.10 -23.27 -1.54
C ALA A 17 3.54 -21.84 -1.78
N ALA A 18 4.56 -21.40 -1.02
CA ALA A 18 5.42 -20.33 -1.49
C ALA A 18 5.62 -20.61 -2.97
N PRO A 19 5.24 -19.70 -3.89
CA PRO A 19 5.25 -20.02 -5.31
C PRO A 19 6.64 -20.58 -5.58
N ALA A 20 6.70 -21.85 -6.01
CA ALA A 20 7.94 -22.59 -6.15
C ALA A 20 8.94 -21.65 -6.82
N SER A 21 10.20 -21.60 -6.39
CA SER A 21 11.22 -20.67 -6.91
C SER A 21 11.14 -20.46 -8.43
N ARG A 22 10.78 -21.52 -9.18
CA ARG A 22 10.42 -21.52 -10.60
C ARG A 22 9.29 -20.55 -11.03
N GLN A 23 8.18 -20.46 -10.30
CA GLN A 23 7.10 -19.51 -10.58
C GLN A 23 7.51 -18.05 -10.32
N ARG A 24 8.30 -17.79 -9.27
CA ARG A 24 8.84 -16.45 -8.98
C ARG A 24 9.82 -16.02 -10.08
N LEU A 25 10.75 -16.91 -10.44
CA LEU A 25 11.69 -16.69 -11.54
C LEU A 25 10.96 -16.46 -12.87
N ARG A 26 9.92 -17.24 -13.16
CA ARG A 26 9.12 -17.07 -14.38
C ARG A 26 8.31 -15.77 -14.40
N ARG A 27 7.89 -15.25 -13.25
CA ARG A 27 7.23 -13.93 -13.15
C ARG A 27 8.24 -12.82 -13.40
N LEU A 28 9.43 -12.91 -12.80
CA LEU A 28 10.52 -11.96 -13.02
C LEU A 28 10.94 -11.93 -14.49
N LEU A 29 11.14 -13.09 -15.12
CA LEU A 29 11.48 -13.19 -16.55
C LEU A 29 10.34 -12.79 -17.50
N ARG A 30 9.14 -12.48 -16.98
CA ARG A 30 8.02 -11.95 -17.76
C ARG A 30 7.81 -10.45 -17.55
N ASP A 31 8.48 -9.87 -16.57
CA ASP A 31 8.47 -8.44 -16.37
C ASP A 31 9.46 -7.79 -17.37
N PRO A 32 9.00 -6.92 -18.27
CA PRO A 32 9.87 -6.32 -19.28
C PRO A 32 10.97 -5.46 -18.65
N VAL A 33 10.70 -4.78 -17.53
CA VAL A 33 11.68 -3.94 -16.83
C VAL A 33 12.75 -4.81 -16.19
N ALA A 34 12.35 -5.91 -15.56
CA ALA A 34 13.30 -6.86 -14.99
C ALA A 34 14.19 -7.51 -16.06
N VAL A 35 13.61 -7.93 -17.19
CA VAL A 35 14.36 -8.56 -18.29
C VAL A 35 15.38 -7.59 -18.89
N VAL A 36 14.98 -6.35 -19.18
CA VAL A 36 15.90 -5.33 -19.71
C VAL A 36 17.02 -5.05 -18.72
N SER A 37 16.69 -4.89 -17.43
CA SER A 37 17.68 -4.63 -16.38
C SER A 37 18.68 -5.78 -16.23
N LEU A 38 18.18 -7.03 -16.22
CA LEU A 38 19.02 -8.24 -16.18
C LEU A 38 19.89 -8.38 -17.43
N ALA A 39 19.38 -8.01 -18.61
CA ALA A 39 20.14 -8.04 -19.85
C ALA A 39 21.28 -7.03 -19.83
N ILE A 40 21.03 -5.79 -19.36
CA ILE A 40 22.05 -4.75 -19.23
C ILE A 40 23.13 -5.19 -18.23
N LEU A 41 22.75 -5.59 -17.02
CA LEU A 41 23.71 -6.03 -16.00
C LEU A 41 24.47 -7.28 -16.45
N GLY A 42 23.79 -8.22 -17.09
CA GLY A 42 24.39 -9.41 -17.67
C GLY A 42 25.41 -9.08 -18.76
N LEU A 43 25.10 -8.12 -19.63
CA LEU A 43 26.02 -7.65 -20.66
C LEU A 43 27.28 -7.02 -20.04
N VAL A 44 27.12 -6.18 -19.01
CA VAL A 44 28.26 -5.57 -18.31
C VAL A 44 29.13 -6.63 -17.63
N VAL A 45 28.53 -7.61 -16.96
CA VAL A 45 29.27 -8.73 -16.34
C VAL A 45 29.98 -9.59 -17.40
N LEU A 46 29.33 -9.85 -18.53
CA LEU A 46 29.93 -10.60 -19.65
C LEU A 46 31.08 -9.82 -20.28
N ALA A 47 30.92 -8.52 -20.52
CA ALA A 47 31.98 -7.65 -21.02
C ALA A 47 33.18 -7.62 -20.05
N ALA A 48 32.91 -7.56 -18.74
CA ALA A 48 33.94 -7.67 -17.71
C ALA A 48 34.65 -9.03 -17.81
N ALA A 49 33.92 -10.15 -17.82
CA ALA A 49 34.50 -11.48 -17.86
C ALA A 49 35.30 -11.74 -19.16
N ALA A 50 34.79 -11.27 -20.29
CA ALA A 50 35.39 -11.45 -21.61
C ALA A 50 36.47 -10.42 -21.97
N ALA A 51 36.80 -9.47 -21.09
CA ALA A 51 37.80 -8.42 -21.38
C ALA A 51 39.11 -8.95 -22.02
N PRO A 52 39.76 -10.02 -21.53
CA PRO A 52 41.00 -10.56 -22.12
C PRO A 52 40.82 -11.20 -23.51
N LEU A 53 39.57 -11.50 -23.90
CA LEU A 53 39.22 -12.03 -25.21
C LEU A 53 38.82 -10.91 -26.19
N LEU A 54 38.33 -9.78 -25.66
CA LEU A 54 37.80 -8.67 -26.46
C LEU A 54 38.86 -7.63 -26.82
N THR A 55 39.97 -7.56 -26.07
CA THR A 55 41.08 -6.65 -26.36
C THR A 55 42.42 -7.27 -25.98
N THR A 56 43.45 -6.97 -26.77
CA THR A 56 44.85 -7.35 -26.52
C THR A 56 45.65 -6.20 -25.89
N HIS A 57 45.07 -5.01 -25.77
CA HIS A 57 45.74 -3.84 -25.20
C HIS A 57 45.84 -3.95 -23.68
N ASP A 58 46.99 -3.58 -23.12
CA ASP A 58 47.16 -3.42 -21.68
C ASP A 58 46.38 -2.19 -21.21
N PRO A 59 45.39 -2.31 -20.30
CA PRO A 59 44.63 -1.17 -19.78
C PRO A 59 45.49 -0.14 -19.03
N ALA A 60 46.70 -0.50 -18.57
CA ALA A 60 47.64 0.43 -17.94
C ALA A 60 48.72 0.93 -18.91
N GLY A 61 48.88 0.30 -20.07
CA GLY A 61 49.92 0.62 -21.05
C GLY A 61 49.68 2.00 -21.69
N SER A 62 50.65 2.91 -21.53
CA SER A 62 50.61 4.27 -22.07
C SER A 62 51.52 4.43 -23.27
N ASP A 63 51.00 5.00 -24.36
CA ASP A 63 51.78 5.42 -25.52
C ASP A 63 51.52 6.90 -25.82
N VAL A 64 52.41 7.77 -25.34
CA VAL A 64 52.27 9.23 -25.44
C VAL A 64 52.22 9.72 -26.90
N ALA A 65 52.79 8.96 -27.85
CA ALA A 65 52.72 9.30 -29.27
C ALA A 65 51.28 9.26 -29.82
N HIS A 66 50.42 8.46 -29.19
CA HIS A 66 49.01 8.33 -29.51
C HIS A 66 48.11 8.97 -28.45
N ALA A 67 48.57 10.00 -27.71
CA ALA A 67 47.72 10.71 -26.77
C ALA A 67 46.54 11.41 -27.47
N LEU A 68 45.32 11.24 -26.93
CA LEU A 68 44.08 11.78 -27.51
C LEU A 68 43.86 11.40 -28.98
N ALA A 69 44.26 10.19 -29.37
CA ALA A 69 44.03 9.69 -30.72
C ALA A 69 42.53 9.35 -30.92
N PRO A 70 41.94 9.72 -32.06
CA PRO A 70 40.55 9.43 -32.36
C PRO A 70 40.32 7.92 -32.57
N ALA A 71 39.05 7.52 -32.62
CA ALA A 71 38.66 6.15 -32.91
C ALA A 71 39.28 5.65 -34.23
N SER A 72 39.93 4.49 -34.17
CA SER A 72 40.62 3.86 -35.30
C SER A 72 40.50 2.34 -35.23
N GLY A 73 40.97 1.64 -36.26
CA GLY A 73 40.99 0.16 -36.25
C GLY A 73 41.87 -0.43 -35.14
N ALA A 74 42.92 0.28 -34.72
CA ALA A 74 43.78 -0.11 -33.60
C ALA A 74 43.16 0.26 -32.25
N HIS A 75 42.51 1.44 -32.17
CA HIS A 75 41.85 1.95 -30.96
C HIS A 75 40.36 2.21 -31.23
N PRO A 76 39.47 1.21 -31.08
CA PRO A 76 38.07 1.34 -31.51
C PRO A 76 37.28 2.47 -30.85
N LEU A 77 37.66 2.86 -29.62
CA LEU A 77 37.08 3.98 -28.88
C LEU A 77 38.04 5.16 -28.71
N GLY A 78 39.17 5.15 -29.43
CA GLY A 78 40.26 6.12 -29.27
C GLY A 78 41.12 5.86 -28.02
N THR A 79 41.99 6.82 -27.72
CA THR A 79 42.90 6.78 -26.58
C THR A 79 42.70 7.97 -25.64
N ASP A 80 43.14 7.84 -24.40
CA ASP A 80 43.06 8.91 -23.41
C ASP A 80 44.22 9.93 -23.49
N GLY A 81 44.27 10.87 -22.55
CA GLY A 81 45.29 11.93 -22.48
C GLY A 81 46.74 11.46 -22.34
N VAL A 82 46.98 10.17 -22.06
CA VAL A 82 48.32 9.56 -21.99
C VAL A 82 48.44 8.40 -22.99
N GLY A 83 47.52 8.29 -23.93
CA GLY A 83 47.55 7.32 -25.02
C GLY A 83 47.22 5.89 -24.63
N ARG A 84 46.44 5.68 -23.56
CA ARG A 84 45.94 4.34 -23.20
C ARG A 84 44.63 4.05 -23.95
N ASP A 85 44.43 2.80 -24.36
CA ASP A 85 43.24 2.39 -25.11
C ASP A 85 41.96 2.47 -24.26
N VAL A 86 40.99 3.29 -24.71
CA VAL A 86 39.75 3.57 -23.96
C VAL A 86 38.88 2.33 -23.82
N LEU A 87 38.81 1.47 -24.84
CA LEU A 87 38.02 0.24 -24.82
C LEU A 87 38.58 -0.76 -23.79
N ALA A 88 39.90 -0.98 -23.80
CA ALA A 88 40.56 -1.82 -22.81
C ALA A 88 40.34 -1.29 -21.40
N ARG A 89 40.51 0.02 -21.19
CA ARG A 89 40.22 0.64 -19.89
C ARG A 89 38.76 0.46 -19.46
N LEU A 90 37.80 0.57 -20.38
CA LEU A 90 36.38 0.41 -20.10
C LEU A 90 36.06 -1.03 -19.65
N LEU A 91 36.58 -2.02 -20.37
CA LEU A 91 36.35 -3.44 -20.12
C LEU A 91 37.04 -3.91 -18.83
N TYR A 92 38.32 -3.60 -18.64
CA TYR A 92 39.02 -3.95 -17.40
C TYR A 92 38.52 -3.13 -16.21
N GLY A 93 38.14 -1.87 -16.43
CA GLY A 93 37.52 -1.00 -15.42
C GLY A 93 36.22 -1.56 -14.86
N SER A 94 35.41 -2.20 -15.72
CA SER A 94 34.17 -2.86 -15.28
C SER A 94 34.42 -3.96 -14.25
N ARG A 95 35.55 -4.69 -14.33
CA ARG A 95 35.92 -5.70 -13.32
C ARG A 95 36.19 -5.06 -11.97
N THR A 96 36.99 -3.99 -11.94
CA THR A 96 37.33 -3.26 -10.71
C THR A 96 36.07 -2.69 -10.05
N SER A 97 35.18 -2.08 -10.84
CA SER A 97 33.92 -1.50 -10.35
C SER A 97 32.92 -2.56 -9.87
N LEU A 98 32.76 -3.67 -10.58
CA LEU A 98 31.85 -4.74 -10.16
C LEU A 98 32.36 -5.52 -8.95
N LEU A 99 33.66 -5.85 -8.89
CA LEU A 99 34.22 -6.60 -7.76
C LEU A 99 34.26 -5.77 -6.47
N GLY A 100 34.59 -4.47 -6.57
CA GLY A 100 34.55 -3.57 -5.42
C GLY A 100 33.15 -3.48 -4.83
N THR A 101 32.14 -3.27 -5.66
CA THR A 101 30.75 -3.12 -5.20
C THR A 101 30.11 -4.44 -4.75
N ALA A 102 30.49 -5.57 -5.37
CA ALA A 102 30.14 -6.90 -4.88
C ALA A 102 30.73 -7.17 -3.48
N LEU A 103 31.98 -6.77 -3.24
CA LEU A 103 32.61 -6.86 -1.92
C LEU A 103 31.85 -6.01 -0.89
N ALA A 104 31.54 -4.75 -1.20
CA ALA A 104 30.77 -3.88 -0.30
C ALA A 104 29.41 -4.49 0.07
N THR A 105 28.70 -5.01 -0.94
CA THR A 105 27.39 -5.66 -0.76
C THR A 105 27.52 -6.92 0.10
N ALA A 106 28.55 -7.74 -0.13
CA ALA A 106 28.81 -8.94 0.65
C ALA A 106 29.11 -8.60 2.12
N VAL A 107 29.96 -7.61 2.40
CA VAL A 107 30.28 -7.16 3.76
C VAL A 107 29.01 -6.65 4.46
N ALA A 108 28.23 -5.80 3.78
CA ALA A 108 26.98 -5.27 4.34
C ALA A 108 25.98 -6.38 4.70
N ALA A 109 25.84 -7.40 3.84
CA ALA A 109 24.96 -8.54 4.08
C ALA A 109 25.47 -9.47 5.18
N VAL A 110 26.77 -9.81 5.17
CA VAL A 110 27.40 -10.70 6.15
C VAL A 110 27.36 -10.13 7.56
N LEU A 111 27.45 -8.81 7.71
CA LEU A 111 27.35 -8.16 9.02
C LEU A 111 25.90 -7.84 9.38
N GLY A 112 25.16 -7.18 8.48
CA GLY A 112 23.83 -6.66 8.79
C GLY A 112 22.77 -7.74 8.96
N VAL A 113 22.76 -8.78 8.11
CA VAL A 113 21.71 -9.81 8.15
C VAL A 113 21.77 -10.65 9.44
N PRO A 114 22.93 -11.22 9.84
CA PRO A 114 22.99 -12.00 11.08
C PRO A 114 22.71 -11.15 12.31
N LEU A 115 23.27 -9.94 12.40
CA LEU A 115 23.02 -9.04 13.52
C LEU A 115 21.53 -8.68 13.62
N GLY A 116 20.88 -8.40 12.50
CA GLY A 116 19.46 -8.05 12.48
C GLY A 116 18.56 -9.23 12.84
N LEU A 117 18.89 -10.45 12.38
CA LEU A 117 18.17 -11.67 12.72
C LEU A 117 18.24 -11.96 14.22
N VAL A 118 19.45 -11.88 14.81
CA VAL A 118 19.66 -12.15 16.23
C VAL A 118 18.99 -11.07 17.09
N ALA A 119 19.19 -9.80 16.76
CA ALA A 119 18.61 -8.68 17.52
C ALA A 119 17.08 -8.68 17.49
N GLY A 120 16.48 -8.87 16.31
CA GLY A 120 15.02 -8.93 16.18
C GLY A 120 14.40 -10.19 16.82
N TYR A 121 15.10 -11.34 16.79
CA TYR A 121 14.53 -12.59 17.29
C TYR A 121 14.61 -12.73 18.82
N PHE A 122 15.78 -12.45 19.41
CA PHE A 122 16.00 -12.68 20.83
C PHE A 122 15.57 -11.51 21.71
N ARG A 123 15.53 -10.27 21.18
CA ARG A 123 15.27 -9.03 21.94
C ARG A 123 16.24 -8.85 23.13
N GLY A 124 16.04 -7.80 23.93
CA GLY A 124 16.79 -7.56 25.17
C GLY A 124 18.07 -6.75 24.99
N TRP A 125 19.06 -6.98 25.87
CA TRP A 125 20.27 -6.14 25.94
C TRP A 125 21.09 -6.14 24.65
N PHE A 126 21.18 -7.29 23.96
CA PHE A 126 21.88 -7.41 22.69
C PHE A 126 21.24 -6.52 21.61
N ASP A 127 19.91 -6.47 21.58
CA ASP A 127 19.17 -5.61 20.66
C ASP A 127 19.48 -4.13 20.92
N GLY A 128 19.49 -3.73 22.20
CA GLY A 128 19.87 -2.38 22.62
C GLY A 128 21.29 -2.00 22.19
N VAL A 129 22.28 -2.86 22.48
CA VAL A 129 23.69 -2.63 22.11
C VAL A 129 23.86 -2.58 20.59
N ALA A 130 23.34 -3.56 19.86
CA ALA A 130 23.45 -3.61 18.41
C ALA A 130 22.80 -2.39 17.74
N SER A 131 21.66 -1.93 18.26
CA SER A 131 20.97 -0.73 17.79
C SER A 131 21.77 0.54 18.05
N TRP A 132 22.34 0.66 19.25
CA TRP A 132 23.18 1.79 19.61
C TRP A 132 24.43 1.86 18.73
N SER A 133 25.13 0.72 18.54
CA SER A 133 26.27 0.64 17.62
C SER A 133 25.89 0.99 16.18
N ALA A 134 24.75 0.50 15.69
CA ALA A 134 24.24 0.84 14.37
C ALA A 134 23.95 2.35 14.21
N ASN A 135 23.38 2.98 15.24
CA ASN A 135 23.13 4.42 15.27
C ASN A 135 24.43 5.23 15.28
N LEU A 136 25.42 4.77 16.05
CA LEU A 136 26.74 5.39 16.11
C LEU A 136 27.40 5.38 14.72
N VAL A 137 27.44 4.23 14.04
CA VAL A 137 28.02 4.14 12.69
C VAL A 137 27.28 5.05 11.70
N MET A 138 25.95 5.11 11.76
CA MET A 138 25.14 5.98 10.88
C MET A 138 25.23 7.47 11.20
N SER A 139 25.72 7.85 12.38
CA SER A 139 25.95 9.25 12.74
C SER A 139 27.15 9.87 12.02
N VAL A 140 28.08 9.03 11.54
CA VAL A 140 29.26 9.47 10.81
C VAL A 140 28.95 9.58 9.32
N PRO A 141 29.17 10.75 8.68
CA PRO A 141 29.00 10.89 7.24
C PRO A 141 29.91 9.90 6.49
N ALA A 142 29.30 8.99 5.72
CA ALA A 142 30.01 7.87 5.10
C ALA A 142 31.19 8.31 4.23
N ILE A 143 31.01 9.39 3.45
CA ILE A 143 32.06 9.91 2.58
C ILE A 143 33.28 10.39 3.38
N ILE A 144 33.08 11.07 4.51
CA ILE A 144 34.18 11.61 5.33
C ILE A 144 35.00 10.45 5.89
N LEU A 145 34.33 9.41 6.42
CA LEU A 145 35.03 8.25 6.96
C LEU A 145 35.82 7.51 5.87
N LEU A 146 35.25 7.37 4.67
CA LEU A 146 35.96 6.78 3.54
C LEU A 146 37.22 7.56 3.18
N LEU A 147 37.13 8.90 3.08
CA LEU A 147 38.30 9.76 2.82
C LEU A 147 39.39 9.59 3.88
N VAL A 148 39.03 9.54 5.17
CA VAL A 148 39.98 9.34 6.27
C VAL A 148 40.66 7.96 6.19
N VAL A 149 39.91 6.90 5.90
CA VAL A 149 40.47 5.55 5.73
C VAL A 149 41.41 5.50 4.53
N LEU A 150 41.00 6.08 3.40
CA LEU A 150 41.81 6.14 2.19
C LEU A 150 43.11 6.92 2.39
N GLY A 151 43.07 8.00 3.16
CA GLY A 151 44.26 8.79 3.51
C GLY A 151 45.21 8.09 4.49
N SER A 152 44.73 7.14 5.30
CA SER A 152 45.52 6.48 6.35
C SER A 152 46.02 5.08 5.97
N VAL A 153 45.18 4.28 5.31
CA VAL A 153 45.47 2.89 4.92
C VAL A 153 46.02 2.80 3.49
N GLY A 154 45.87 3.87 2.70
CA GLY A 154 46.32 3.97 1.32
C GLY A 154 45.17 3.87 0.30
N GLN A 155 45.47 4.23 -0.94
CA GLN A 155 44.51 4.31 -2.05
C GLN A 155 44.16 2.92 -2.61
N SER A 156 43.41 2.12 -1.84
CA SER A 156 42.93 0.81 -2.27
C SER A 156 41.42 0.79 -2.43
N THR A 157 40.95 0.57 -3.67
CA THR A 157 39.52 0.46 -3.99
C THR A 157 38.83 -0.63 -3.17
N TYR A 158 39.47 -1.78 -2.96
CA TYR A 158 38.87 -2.87 -2.19
C TYR A 158 38.75 -2.55 -0.70
N VAL A 159 39.73 -1.84 -0.12
CA VAL A 159 39.65 -1.39 1.28
C VAL A 159 38.53 -0.37 1.43
N ALA A 160 38.46 0.61 0.54
CA ALA A 160 37.39 1.61 0.53
C ALA A 160 36.00 0.95 0.43
N MET A 161 35.85 -0.05 -0.44
CA MET A 161 34.58 -0.75 -0.61
C MET A 161 34.23 -1.69 0.55
N ALA A 162 35.21 -2.31 1.20
CA ALA A 162 34.98 -3.08 2.42
C ALA A 162 34.48 -2.17 3.56
N VAL A 163 35.08 -0.99 3.73
CA VAL A 163 34.63 0.01 4.72
C VAL A 163 33.26 0.58 4.34
N PHE A 164 33.01 0.84 3.05
CA PHE A 164 31.68 1.24 2.60
C PHE A 164 30.63 0.16 2.92
N GLY A 165 30.95 -1.12 2.71
CA GLY A 165 30.09 -2.24 3.11
C GLY A 165 29.81 -2.27 4.62
N LEU A 166 30.82 -2.01 5.46
CA LEU A 166 30.66 -1.86 6.90
C LEU A 166 29.73 -0.70 7.26
N LEU A 167 29.84 0.43 6.56
CA LEU A 167 28.98 1.61 6.74
C LEU A 167 27.52 1.36 6.30
N MET A 168 27.30 0.46 5.34
CA MET A 168 25.97 0.06 4.88
C MET A 168 25.33 -1.06 5.72
N ALA A 169 26.14 -1.84 6.46
CA ALA A 169 25.67 -2.93 7.31
C ALA A 169 24.59 -2.50 8.34
N PRO A 170 24.68 -1.33 9.00
CA PRO A 170 23.63 -0.82 9.89
C PRO A 170 22.25 -0.63 9.23
N GLY A 171 22.22 -0.25 7.95
CA GLY A 171 20.97 -0.13 7.18
C GLY A 171 20.32 -1.49 6.95
N VAL A 172 21.12 -2.48 6.53
CA VAL A 172 20.69 -3.88 6.37
C VAL A 172 20.23 -4.45 7.72
N PHE A 173 20.97 -4.18 8.80
CA PHE A 173 20.63 -4.57 10.16
C PHE A 173 19.25 -4.06 10.57
N ARG A 174 18.98 -2.75 10.41
CA ARG A 174 17.69 -2.15 10.80
C ARG A 174 16.52 -2.77 10.03
N LEU A 175 16.69 -2.96 8.71
CA LEU A 175 15.68 -3.59 7.86
C LEU A 175 15.37 -5.01 8.32
N VAL A 176 16.41 -5.84 8.51
CA VAL A 176 16.24 -7.23 8.93
C VAL A 176 15.62 -7.30 10.33
N ARG A 177 16.12 -6.50 11.27
CA ARG A 177 15.58 -6.43 12.64
C ARG A 177 14.10 -6.07 12.66
N GLY A 178 13.69 -5.05 11.90
CA GLY A 178 12.29 -4.61 11.82
C GLY A 178 11.37 -5.72 11.31
N LEU A 179 11.76 -6.39 10.23
CA LEU A 179 11.00 -7.50 9.66
C LEU A 179 10.92 -8.71 10.60
N VAL A 180 12.02 -9.03 11.29
CA VAL A 180 12.06 -10.14 12.24
C VAL A 180 11.17 -9.85 13.44
N ASN A 181 11.15 -8.61 13.93
CA ASN A 181 10.26 -8.19 15.01
C ASN A 181 8.78 -8.40 14.65
N ALA A 182 8.38 -8.01 13.43
CA ALA A 182 7.01 -8.20 12.96
C ALA A 182 6.66 -9.69 12.80
N VAL A 183 7.55 -10.47 12.17
CA VAL A 183 7.31 -11.90 11.91
C VAL A 183 7.33 -12.76 13.17
N ARG A 184 8.15 -12.40 14.16
CA ARG A 184 8.25 -13.13 15.43
C ARG A 184 6.94 -13.15 16.20
N GLU A 185 6.09 -12.14 16.04
CA GLU A 185 4.79 -12.00 16.73
C GLU A 185 3.65 -12.71 15.99
N GLU A 186 3.95 -13.43 14.90
CA GLU A 186 2.97 -14.20 14.15
C GLU A 186 2.63 -15.55 14.82
N LEU A 187 1.34 -15.91 14.78
CA LEU A 187 0.81 -17.12 15.42
C LEU A 187 1.48 -18.43 14.97
N TYR A 188 1.97 -18.50 13.72
CA TYR A 188 2.67 -19.69 13.22
C TYR A 188 4.07 -19.85 13.80
N VAL A 189 4.71 -18.76 14.24
CA VAL A 189 6.00 -18.79 14.92
C VAL A 189 5.80 -19.26 16.36
N ASP A 190 4.76 -18.78 17.03
CA ASP A 190 4.38 -19.24 18.37
C ASP A 190 3.96 -20.72 18.36
N ALA A 191 3.15 -21.13 17.38
CA ALA A 191 2.79 -22.53 17.20
C ALA A 191 4.03 -23.43 16.99
N ALA A 192 5.02 -22.98 16.21
CA ALA A 192 6.27 -23.71 16.02
C ALA A 192 7.08 -23.84 17.32
N ARG A 193 7.08 -22.79 18.16
CA ARG A 193 7.75 -22.79 19.46
C ARG A 193 7.08 -23.74 20.45
N VAL A 194 5.74 -23.70 20.56
CA VAL A 194 4.95 -24.61 21.41
C VAL A 194 5.06 -26.07 20.93
N SER A 195 5.23 -26.29 19.62
CA SER A 195 5.47 -27.62 19.05
C SER A 195 6.90 -28.16 19.28
N GLY A 196 7.75 -27.46 20.03
CA GLY A 196 9.10 -27.90 20.41
C GLY A 196 10.18 -27.70 19.34
N LEU A 197 9.96 -26.86 18.32
CA LEU A 197 11.04 -26.53 17.38
C LEU A 197 12.09 -25.63 18.07
N THR A 198 13.38 -25.92 17.81
CA THR A 198 14.48 -25.08 18.30
C THR A 198 14.51 -23.73 17.60
N ASP A 199 14.95 -22.68 18.32
CA ASP A 199 15.08 -21.31 17.80
C ASP A 199 15.86 -21.25 16.48
N ARG A 200 16.97 -22.00 16.37
CA ARG A 200 17.76 -22.09 15.14
C ARG A 200 16.94 -22.62 13.96
N ARG A 201 16.06 -23.60 14.21
CA ARG A 201 15.19 -24.18 13.19
C ARG A 201 14.07 -23.22 12.82
N ILE A 202 13.52 -22.48 13.78
CA ILE A 202 12.52 -21.43 13.58
C ILE A 202 13.10 -20.31 12.71
N ILE A 203 14.25 -19.75 13.10
CA ILE A 203 14.94 -18.69 12.36
C ILE A 203 15.23 -19.14 10.92
N ARG A 204 15.84 -20.31 10.73
CA ARG A 204 16.23 -20.78 9.39
C ARG A 204 15.02 -21.11 8.49
N ARG A 205 13.97 -21.73 9.03
CA ARG A 205 12.87 -22.27 8.22
C ARG A 205 11.73 -21.28 8.03
N HIS A 206 11.43 -20.46 9.04
CA HIS A 206 10.27 -19.58 9.04
C HIS A 206 10.70 -18.12 8.81
N ILE A 207 11.65 -17.61 9.59
CA ILE A 207 11.98 -16.18 9.57
C ILE A 207 12.85 -15.81 8.37
N LEU A 208 13.94 -16.54 8.12
CA LEU A 208 14.87 -16.24 7.03
C LEU A 208 14.17 -16.26 5.65
N ARG A 209 13.14 -17.09 5.50
CA ARG A 209 12.35 -17.15 4.26
C ARG A 209 11.49 -15.91 4.02
N VAL A 210 11.09 -15.20 5.07
CA VAL A 210 10.37 -13.94 4.94
C VAL A 210 11.34 -12.81 4.62
N VAL A 211 12.49 -12.79 5.31
CA VAL A 211 13.46 -11.69 5.20
C VAL A 211 14.31 -11.75 3.91
N GLN A 212 14.44 -12.92 3.28
CA GLN A 212 15.28 -13.09 2.07
C GLN A 212 14.93 -12.11 0.94
N ALA A 213 13.64 -11.81 0.73
CA ALA A 213 13.21 -10.99 -0.39
C ALA A 213 13.61 -9.51 -0.21
N PRO A 214 13.25 -8.85 0.90
CA PRO A 214 13.75 -7.51 1.23
C PRO A 214 15.28 -7.42 1.24
N VAL A 215 15.99 -8.44 1.75
CA VAL A 215 17.47 -8.47 1.77
C VAL A 215 18.05 -8.51 0.35
N ILE A 216 17.49 -9.31 -0.55
CA ILE A 216 17.92 -9.36 -1.96
C ILE A 216 17.73 -8.00 -2.63
N ILE A 217 16.58 -7.35 -2.40
CA ILE A 217 16.28 -6.02 -2.95
C ILE A 217 17.30 -4.99 -2.42
N GLN A 218 17.56 -5.00 -1.11
CA GLN A 218 18.53 -4.12 -0.49
C GLN A 218 19.96 -4.34 -1.03
N ALA A 219 20.35 -5.60 -1.28
CA ALA A 219 21.64 -5.93 -1.85
C ALA A 219 21.83 -5.35 -3.26
N VAL A 220 20.80 -5.43 -4.10
CA VAL A 220 20.83 -4.83 -5.45
C VAL A 220 20.94 -3.30 -5.39
N GLN A 221 20.26 -2.66 -4.44
CA GLN A 221 20.38 -1.21 -4.22
C GLN A 221 21.79 -0.81 -3.73
N ILE A 222 22.37 -1.58 -2.80
CA ILE A 222 23.75 -1.35 -2.31
C ILE A 222 24.76 -1.46 -3.45
N LEU A 223 24.57 -2.42 -4.37
CA LEU A 223 25.42 -2.56 -5.55
C LEU A 223 25.39 -1.28 -6.40
N GLY A 224 24.20 -0.76 -6.73
CA GLY A 224 24.05 0.46 -7.51
C GLY A 224 24.65 1.71 -6.83
N ILE A 225 24.37 1.90 -5.53
CA ILE A 225 24.93 3.00 -4.74
C ILE A 225 26.46 2.85 -4.63
N GLY A 226 26.95 1.62 -4.48
CA GLY A 226 28.37 1.32 -4.43
C GLY A 226 29.09 1.77 -5.70
N ILE A 227 28.49 1.59 -6.89
CA ILE A 227 29.09 2.04 -8.16
C ILE A 227 29.25 3.56 -8.15
N LEU A 228 28.24 4.29 -7.67
CA LEU A 228 28.30 5.76 -7.58
C LEU A 228 29.38 6.22 -6.60
N ILE A 229 29.42 5.65 -5.39
CA ILE A 229 30.41 6.02 -4.36
C ILE A 229 31.83 5.65 -4.82
N GLN A 230 32.02 4.45 -5.35
CA GLN A 230 33.31 4.01 -5.87
C GLN A 230 33.78 4.92 -7.00
N SER A 231 32.92 5.16 -8.00
CA SER A 231 33.27 6.01 -9.15
C SER A 231 33.54 7.45 -8.72
N GLY A 232 32.80 7.98 -7.74
CA GLY A 232 33.03 9.31 -7.17
C GLY A 232 34.37 9.43 -6.44
N LEU A 233 34.75 8.44 -5.63
CA LEU A 233 36.05 8.42 -4.95
C LEU A 233 37.21 8.31 -5.94
N GLU A 234 37.09 7.43 -6.93
CA GLU A 234 38.09 7.26 -7.98
C GLU A 234 38.17 8.48 -8.89
N PHE A 235 37.05 9.16 -9.14
CA PHE A 235 37.01 10.45 -9.83
C PHE A 235 37.76 11.54 -9.08
N LEU A 236 37.79 11.50 -7.75
CA LEU A 236 38.59 12.41 -6.91
C LEU A 236 40.08 12.01 -6.83
N GLY A 237 40.51 10.98 -7.58
CA GLY A 237 41.89 10.50 -7.56
C GLY A 237 42.25 9.62 -6.36
N LEU A 238 41.25 9.07 -5.66
CA LEU A 238 41.44 8.23 -4.46
C LEU A 238 41.27 6.74 -4.76
N GLY A 239 41.42 6.33 -6.02
CA GLY A 239 41.33 4.95 -6.47
C GLY A 239 42.65 4.19 -6.42
N SER A 240 42.61 2.88 -6.67
CA SER A 240 43.83 2.09 -6.85
C SER A 240 44.67 2.56 -8.04
N SER A 241 45.86 3.07 -7.75
CA SER A 241 46.84 3.49 -8.75
C SER A 241 47.20 2.36 -9.71
N GLY A 242 47.29 2.67 -11.01
CA GLY A 242 47.69 1.72 -12.05
C GLY A 242 46.64 0.69 -12.45
N LYS A 243 45.41 0.75 -11.90
CA LYS A 243 44.29 -0.08 -12.35
C LYS A 243 43.24 0.77 -13.05
N ALA A 244 42.74 0.27 -14.18
CA ALA A 244 41.60 0.89 -14.83
C ALA A 244 40.34 0.76 -13.95
N SER A 245 39.56 1.83 -13.90
CA SER A 245 38.24 1.91 -13.28
C SER A 245 37.42 3.00 -13.96
N TRP A 246 36.09 2.92 -13.88
CA TRP A 246 35.24 3.91 -14.54
C TRP A 246 35.35 5.31 -13.92
N GLY A 247 35.55 5.41 -12.60
CA GLY A 247 35.76 6.70 -11.96
C GLY A 247 37.09 7.37 -12.35
N ALA A 248 38.17 6.59 -12.44
CA ALA A 248 39.47 7.10 -12.91
C ALA A 248 39.38 7.54 -14.38
N MET A 249 38.67 6.79 -15.23
CA MET A 249 38.42 7.20 -16.62
C MET A 249 37.61 8.50 -16.71
N LEU A 250 36.62 8.70 -15.83
CA LEU A 250 35.90 9.97 -15.74
C LEU A 250 36.81 11.14 -15.33
N ASN A 251 37.76 10.91 -14.41
CA ASN A 251 38.71 11.94 -14.00
C ASN A 251 39.61 12.35 -15.18
N ASP A 252 40.17 11.36 -15.88
CA ASP A 252 40.99 11.58 -17.07
C ASP A 252 40.21 12.31 -18.17
N ALA A 253 38.95 11.92 -18.42
CA ALA A 253 38.08 12.57 -19.40
C ALA A 253 37.72 14.01 -19.01
N PHE A 254 37.48 14.27 -17.72
CA PHE A 254 37.19 15.61 -17.22
C PHE A 254 38.37 16.57 -17.39
N GLY A 255 39.59 16.09 -17.17
CA GLY A 255 40.81 16.87 -17.45
C GLY A 255 40.96 17.26 -18.93
N ASN A 256 40.39 16.46 -19.84
CA ASN A 256 40.46 16.66 -21.29
C ASN A 256 39.13 17.12 -21.90
N ILE A 257 38.19 17.65 -21.10
CA ILE A 257 36.82 17.93 -21.54
C ILE A 257 36.74 18.97 -22.67
N TYR A 258 37.70 19.90 -22.73
CA TYR A 258 37.75 20.94 -23.76
C TYR A 258 38.42 20.49 -25.05
N THR A 259 39.18 19.39 -25.04
CA THR A 259 39.89 18.86 -26.20
C THR A 259 39.15 17.67 -26.82
N GLU A 260 38.80 16.68 -26.01
CA GLU A 260 38.12 15.46 -26.44
C GLU A 260 36.95 15.12 -25.51
N PRO A 261 35.79 15.82 -25.66
CA PRO A 261 34.64 15.63 -24.77
C PRO A 261 34.01 14.24 -24.87
N VAL A 262 34.25 13.51 -25.96
CA VAL A 262 33.71 12.16 -26.18
C VAL A 262 34.25 11.15 -25.16
N LEU A 263 35.45 11.38 -24.60
CA LEU A 263 36.03 10.51 -23.58
C LEU A 263 35.18 10.40 -22.32
N LEU A 264 34.35 11.40 -22.02
CA LEU A 264 33.44 11.40 -20.87
C LEU A 264 32.24 10.45 -21.08
N LEU A 265 31.82 10.27 -22.34
CA LEU A 265 30.60 9.54 -22.70
C LEU A 265 30.66 8.08 -22.28
N TRP A 266 31.77 7.40 -22.56
CA TRP A 266 31.88 5.94 -22.37
C TRP A 266 31.83 5.49 -20.90
N PRO A 267 32.69 6.00 -19.99
CA PRO A 267 32.59 5.64 -18.59
C PRO A 267 31.30 6.18 -17.95
N GLY A 268 30.80 7.34 -18.39
CA GLY A 268 29.51 7.89 -17.95
C GLY A 268 28.32 6.99 -18.30
N LEU A 269 28.26 6.46 -19.52
CA LEU A 269 27.25 5.49 -19.95
C LEU A 269 27.37 4.18 -19.18
N ALA A 270 28.57 3.67 -18.97
CA ALA A 270 28.78 2.42 -18.23
C ALA A 270 28.29 2.54 -16.77
N ILE A 271 28.62 3.64 -16.08
CA ILE A 271 28.12 3.93 -14.74
C ILE A 271 26.61 4.12 -14.76
N GLY A 272 26.10 5.00 -15.62
CA GLY A 272 24.68 5.35 -15.70
C GLY A 272 23.78 4.15 -15.98
N LEU A 273 24.13 3.33 -16.97
CA LEU A 273 23.38 2.12 -17.34
C LEU A 273 23.41 1.08 -16.21
N THR A 274 24.56 0.88 -15.57
CA THR A 274 24.68 -0.12 -14.50
C THR A 274 23.91 0.30 -13.24
N VAL A 275 23.97 1.59 -12.88
CA VAL A 275 23.22 2.15 -11.74
C VAL A 275 21.71 2.13 -12.03
N ALA A 276 21.29 2.60 -13.22
CA ALA A 276 19.88 2.59 -13.60
C ALA A 276 19.31 1.16 -13.66
N ALA A 277 20.03 0.22 -14.27
CA ALA A 277 19.62 -1.18 -14.33
C ALA A 277 19.56 -1.82 -12.93
N SER A 278 20.48 -1.49 -12.03
CA SER A 278 20.42 -1.96 -10.63
C SER A 278 19.18 -1.42 -9.91
N GLY A 279 18.89 -0.12 -10.02
CA GLY A 279 17.70 0.49 -9.41
C GLY A 279 16.39 -0.08 -9.96
N LEU A 280 16.27 -0.21 -11.28
CA LEU A 280 15.11 -0.79 -11.95
C LEU A 280 14.92 -2.27 -11.59
N LEU A 281 16.01 -3.05 -11.51
CA LEU A 281 15.96 -4.44 -11.05
C LEU A 281 15.49 -4.54 -9.60
N GLY A 282 15.93 -3.65 -8.71
CA GLY A 282 15.48 -3.59 -7.33
C GLY A 282 13.97 -3.37 -7.22
N ASN A 283 13.42 -2.43 -8.01
CA ASN A 283 11.98 -2.16 -8.05
C ASN A 283 11.18 -3.35 -8.60
N ALA A 284 11.62 -3.94 -9.72
CA ALA A 284 10.92 -5.08 -10.29
C ALA A 284 10.99 -6.33 -9.38
N LEU A 285 12.09 -6.52 -8.65
CA LEU A 285 12.20 -7.56 -7.62
C LEU A 285 11.24 -7.29 -6.46
N SER A 286 11.06 -6.03 -6.04
CA SER A 286 10.07 -5.63 -5.04
C SER A 286 8.66 -6.04 -5.48
N ASP A 287 8.27 -5.69 -6.71
CA ASP A 287 6.94 -5.99 -7.25
C ASP A 287 6.68 -7.51 -7.36
N VAL A 288 7.70 -8.30 -7.72
CA VAL A 288 7.54 -9.75 -7.89
C VAL A 288 7.60 -10.50 -6.56
N LEU A 289 8.43 -10.05 -5.61
CA LEU A 289 8.70 -10.75 -4.35
C LEU A 289 7.77 -10.31 -3.21
N LEU A 290 7.35 -9.04 -3.19
CA LEU A 290 6.47 -8.46 -2.18
C LEU A 290 5.06 -8.19 -2.71
N GLY A 291 4.90 -7.97 -4.02
CA GLY A 291 3.60 -7.82 -4.66
C GLY A 291 2.82 -9.14 -4.70
N GLY A 292 1.80 -9.25 -3.85
CA GLY A 292 0.72 -10.21 -4.02
C GLY A 292 0.04 -9.92 -5.36
N ALA A 293 0.21 -10.84 -6.32
CA ALA A 293 -0.28 -10.66 -7.68
C ALA A 293 -1.77 -10.32 -7.70
N ALA A 294 -2.11 -9.06 -7.97
CA ALA A 294 -3.39 -8.72 -8.57
C ALA A 294 -3.48 -9.54 -9.88
N PRO A 295 -4.48 -10.41 -10.06
CA PRO A 295 -4.57 -11.21 -11.26
C PRO A 295 -4.85 -10.26 -12.42
N ARG A 296 -3.85 -10.06 -13.29
CA ARG A 296 -4.04 -9.45 -14.60
C ARG A 296 -5.17 -10.22 -15.29
N SER A 297 -6.32 -9.57 -15.42
CA SER A 297 -7.50 -10.03 -16.14
C SER A 297 -7.05 -10.45 -17.55
N ARG A 298 -6.83 -11.76 -17.71
CA ARG A 298 -6.58 -12.34 -19.01
C ARG A 298 -7.95 -12.34 -19.69
N LYS A 299 -8.11 -11.47 -20.69
CA LYS A 299 -9.27 -11.41 -21.60
C LYS A 299 -9.58 -12.85 -22.06
N ARG A 300 -10.49 -13.52 -21.35
CA ARG A 300 -10.87 -14.89 -21.65
C ARG A 300 -11.82 -14.78 -22.82
N ARG A 301 -11.38 -15.25 -24.00
CA ARG A 301 -12.21 -15.37 -25.20
C ARG A 301 -13.53 -16.01 -24.79
N SER A 302 -14.61 -15.35 -25.19
CA SER A 302 -16.01 -15.78 -25.08
C SER A 302 -16.12 -17.30 -25.20
N ALA A 303 -16.34 -17.97 -24.08
CA ALA A 303 -16.85 -19.32 -24.07
C ALA A 303 -18.37 -19.21 -24.20
N LYS A 304 -18.93 -19.90 -25.21
CA LYS A 304 -20.37 -19.98 -25.43
C LYS A 304 -21.08 -20.33 -24.12
N PRO A 305 -22.24 -19.71 -23.81
CA PRO A 305 -23.00 -20.05 -22.63
C PRO A 305 -23.42 -21.51 -22.73
N VAL A 306 -23.05 -22.31 -21.74
CA VAL A 306 -23.67 -23.62 -21.52
C VAL A 306 -25.09 -23.32 -21.06
N THR A 307 -26.06 -23.58 -21.93
CA THR A 307 -27.48 -23.68 -21.61
C THR A 307 -27.63 -24.81 -20.58
N ARG A 308 -27.72 -24.44 -19.30
CA ARG A 308 -28.28 -25.34 -18.28
C ARG A 308 -29.78 -25.20 -18.32
N SER A 309 -30.44 -26.34 -18.52
CA SER A 309 -31.88 -26.53 -18.49
C SER A 309 -32.47 -25.89 -17.23
N ALA A 310 -33.38 -24.94 -17.44
CA ALA A 310 -34.30 -24.48 -16.42
C ALA A 310 -35.32 -25.60 -16.20
N GLY A 311 -35.24 -26.23 -15.03
CA GLY A 311 -36.17 -27.25 -14.59
C GLY A 311 -35.94 -27.50 -13.10
N GLU A 312 -36.99 -27.18 -12.34
CA GLU A 312 -37.29 -27.56 -10.95
C GLU A 312 -36.76 -26.67 -9.80
N ASP A 313 -37.77 -26.21 -9.05
CA ASP A 313 -37.81 -25.56 -7.74
C ASP A 313 -37.21 -24.17 -7.54
N ARG A 314 -37.89 -23.18 -8.16
CA ARG A 314 -38.05 -21.85 -7.55
C ARG A 314 -39.51 -21.70 -7.11
N PRO A 315 -39.82 -21.48 -5.81
CA PRO A 315 -41.17 -21.07 -5.43
C PRO A 315 -41.49 -19.74 -6.12
N ALA A 316 -42.70 -19.69 -6.69
CA ALA A 316 -43.20 -18.59 -7.49
C ALA A 316 -42.94 -17.22 -6.83
N SER A 317 -42.36 -16.30 -7.60
CA SER A 317 -42.22 -14.90 -7.22
C SER A 317 -43.62 -14.31 -6.99
N LEU A 318 -44.00 -14.17 -5.72
CA LEU A 318 -45.12 -13.34 -5.33
C LEU A 318 -44.83 -11.89 -5.80
N PRO A 319 -45.85 -11.13 -6.25
CA PRO A 319 -45.66 -9.73 -6.60
C PRO A 319 -45.15 -9.00 -5.36
N LEU A 320 -43.95 -8.41 -5.43
CA LEU A 320 -43.42 -7.60 -4.33
C LEU A 320 -44.40 -6.44 -4.08
N PRO A 321 -44.83 -6.18 -2.82
CA PRO A 321 -45.65 -5.03 -2.49
C PRO A 321 -44.94 -3.75 -2.97
N ARG A 322 -45.70 -2.84 -3.60
CA ARG A 322 -45.20 -1.51 -3.97
C ARG A 322 -44.63 -0.86 -2.71
N LEU A 323 -43.40 -0.36 -2.79
CA LEU A 323 -42.82 0.48 -1.74
C LEU A 323 -43.83 1.58 -1.39
N SER A 324 -43.95 1.95 -0.11
CA SER A 324 -44.61 3.23 0.18
C SER A 324 -43.77 4.34 -0.48
N GLY A 325 -44.40 5.38 -1.05
CA GLY A 325 -43.74 6.32 -1.97
C GLY A 325 -42.47 7.00 -1.45
N ASP A 326 -42.24 6.96 -0.13
CA ASP A 326 -41.10 7.58 0.54
C ASP A 326 -39.92 6.62 0.85
N GLU A 327 -40.07 5.30 0.66
CA GLU A 327 -39.01 4.32 0.95
C GLU A 327 -37.93 4.30 -0.15
N LEU A 328 -36.71 4.66 0.23
CA LEU A 328 -35.56 4.71 -0.69
C LEU A 328 -34.79 3.38 -0.72
N LEU A 329 -34.50 2.81 0.44
CA LEU A 329 -33.82 1.52 0.57
C LEU A 329 -34.63 0.62 1.49
N VAL A 330 -34.90 -0.62 1.05
CA VAL A 330 -35.54 -1.66 1.86
C VAL A 330 -34.69 -2.92 1.84
N VAL A 331 -34.30 -3.36 3.02
CA VAL A 331 -33.59 -4.61 3.29
C VAL A 331 -34.46 -5.46 4.19
N GLU A 332 -34.73 -6.71 3.79
CA GLU A 332 -35.49 -7.67 4.58
C GLU A 332 -34.78 -9.02 4.59
N ASP A 333 -34.59 -9.57 5.80
CA ASP A 333 -33.96 -10.88 6.05
C ASP A 333 -32.57 -11.03 5.39
N LEU A 334 -31.74 -9.99 5.50
CA LEU A 334 -30.37 -10.01 4.99
C LEU A 334 -29.51 -10.94 5.84
N LYS A 335 -28.84 -11.89 5.18
CA LYS A 335 -27.83 -12.77 5.76
C LYS A 335 -26.53 -12.69 4.98
N VAL A 336 -25.43 -12.63 5.72
CA VAL A 336 -24.07 -12.66 5.19
C VAL A 336 -23.30 -13.76 5.91
N THR A 337 -22.87 -14.77 5.16
CA THR A 337 -22.08 -15.89 5.66
C THR A 337 -20.72 -15.95 5.00
N TYR A 338 -19.71 -16.36 5.77
CA TYR A 338 -18.34 -16.58 5.32
C TYR A 338 -17.95 -18.04 5.50
N PRO A 339 -17.16 -18.63 4.59
CA PRO A 339 -16.60 -19.94 4.80
C PRO A 339 -15.59 -19.92 5.95
N LYS A 340 -15.72 -20.86 6.91
CA LYS A 340 -14.80 -21.04 8.04
C LYS A 340 -14.51 -22.52 8.24
N GLY A 341 -13.35 -22.98 7.76
CA GLY A 341 -12.97 -24.40 7.81
C GLY A 341 -13.99 -25.29 7.07
N ASN A 342 -14.63 -26.21 7.79
CA ASN A 342 -15.68 -27.10 7.28
C ASN A 342 -17.11 -26.54 7.46
N GLY A 343 -17.26 -25.30 7.95
CA GLY A 343 -18.57 -24.70 8.21
C GLY A 343 -18.70 -23.30 7.59
N GLU A 344 -19.84 -22.67 7.87
CA GLU A 344 -20.07 -21.27 7.56
C GLU A 344 -20.19 -20.48 8.87
N THR A 345 -19.68 -19.25 8.88
CA THR A 345 -19.88 -18.29 9.97
C THR A 345 -20.79 -17.19 9.48
N THR A 346 -21.95 -17.06 10.12
CA THR A 346 -22.90 -16.00 9.85
C THR A 346 -22.47 -14.75 10.61
N VAL A 347 -22.24 -13.65 9.87
CA VAL A 347 -21.83 -12.35 10.43
C VAL A 347 -22.99 -11.35 10.43
N VAL A 348 -23.95 -11.55 9.53
CA VAL A 348 -25.23 -10.82 9.49
C VAL A 348 -26.32 -11.89 9.38
N ASP A 349 -27.32 -11.85 10.26
CA ASP A 349 -28.34 -12.89 10.38
C ASP A 349 -29.76 -12.30 10.47
N GLY A 350 -30.42 -12.18 9.32
CA GLY A 350 -31.81 -11.77 9.24
C GLY A 350 -32.03 -10.28 9.48
N VAL A 351 -31.05 -9.44 9.11
CA VAL A 351 -31.16 -7.98 9.27
C VAL A 351 -32.24 -7.41 8.37
N GLY A 352 -33.11 -6.59 8.95
CA GLY A 352 -34.08 -5.76 8.24
C GLY A 352 -33.83 -4.29 8.54
N LEU A 353 -33.78 -3.45 7.49
CA LEU A 353 -33.66 -1.99 7.63
C LEU A 353 -34.35 -1.28 6.47
N THR A 354 -34.94 -0.12 6.78
CA THR A 354 -35.61 0.74 5.80
C THR A 354 -35.13 2.18 6.00
N VAL A 355 -34.72 2.82 4.90
CA VAL A 355 -34.30 4.23 4.84
C VAL A 355 -35.25 4.97 3.92
N ARG A 356 -35.85 6.07 4.39
CA ARG A 356 -36.68 6.95 3.57
C ARG A 356 -35.86 8.05 2.90
N ARG A 357 -36.44 8.69 1.88
CA ARG A 357 -35.86 9.89 1.26
C ARG A 357 -35.80 11.02 2.30
N GLY A 358 -34.65 11.66 2.42
CA GLY A 358 -34.44 12.73 3.39
C GLY A 358 -34.34 12.28 4.85
N GLU A 359 -34.25 10.97 5.13
CA GLU A 359 -34.08 10.42 6.47
C GLU A 359 -32.60 10.11 6.75
N VAL A 360 -32.16 10.37 7.99
CA VAL A 360 -30.88 9.89 8.53
C VAL A 360 -31.13 8.70 9.45
N LEU A 361 -30.68 7.51 9.03
CA LEU A 361 -30.70 6.28 9.81
C LEU A 361 -29.32 6.01 10.42
N GLY A 362 -29.24 6.02 11.75
CA GLY A 362 -28.06 5.56 12.48
C GLY A 362 -28.04 4.04 12.60
N LEU A 363 -26.94 3.38 12.23
CA LEU A 363 -26.68 1.96 12.48
C LEU A 363 -25.58 1.84 13.53
N VAL A 364 -25.93 1.39 14.73
CA VAL A 364 -25.09 1.50 15.94
C VAL A 364 -24.83 0.14 16.57
N GLY A 365 -23.71 -0.02 17.27
CA GLY A 365 -23.36 -1.23 18.02
C GLY A 365 -21.85 -1.37 18.20
N GLU A 366 -21.41 -2.37 18.96
CA GLU A 366 -19.98 -2.62 19.19
C GLU A 366 -19.20 -2.96 17.90
N SER A 367 -17.88 -2.84 17.97
CA SER A 367 -16.99 -3.34 16.91
C SER A 367 -17.25 -4.83 16.68
N GLY A 368 -17.36 -5.23 15.40
CA GLY A 368 -17.66 -6.62 15.03
C GLY A 368 -19.15 -7.02 15.09
N SER A 369 -20.09 -6.11 15.42
CA SER A 369 -21.52 -6.45 15.47
C SER A 369 -22.17 -6.70 14.10
N GLY A 370 -21.49 -6.39 12.99
CA GLY A 370 -21.93 -6.63 11.62
C GLY A 370 -22.39 -5.38 10.83
N LYS A 371 -22.17 -4.18 11.37
CA LYS A 371 -22.60 -2.91 10.76
C LYS A 371 -22.01 -2.65 9.37
N SER A 372 -20.68 -2.64 9.26
CA SER A 372 -19.99 -2.43 7.98
C SER A 372 -20.27 -3.56 6.99
N GLN A 373 -20.50 -4.79 7.46
CA GLN A 373 -20.91 -5.91 6.61
C GLN A 373 -22.31 -5.72 6.03
N THR A 374 -23.23 -5.14 6.81
CA THR A 374 -24.57 -4.76 6.34
C THR A 374 -24.47 -3.67 5.28
N ALA A 375 -23.66 -2.62 5.53
CA ALA A 375 -23.41 -1.55 4.55
C ALA A 375 -22.79 -2.09 3.24
N PHE A 376 -21.75 -2.93 3.33
CA PHE A 376 -21.11 -3.55 2.17
C PHE A 376 -22.01 -4.53 1.44
N ALA A 377 -22.93 -5.22 2.12
CA ALA A 377 -23.93 -6.06 1.47
C ALA A 377 -24.88 -5.23 0.60
N VAL A 378 -25.33 -4.07 1.10
CA VAL A 378 -26.16 -3.12 0.33
C VAL A 378 -25.39 -2.60 -0.89
N LEU A 379 -24.14 -2.18 -0.70
CA LEU A 379 -23.28 -1.65 -1.76
C LEU A 379 -22.78 -2.71 -2.75
N GLY A 380 -22.84 -4.00 -2.39
CA GLY A 380 -22.21 -5.08 -3.16
C GLY A 380 -20.68 -4.99 -3.16
N LEU A 381 -20.10 -4.56 -2.03
CA LEU A 381 -18.65 -4.46 -1.81
C LEU A 381 -18.08 -5.61 -0.96
N LEU A 382 -18.92 -6.57 -0.60
CA LEU A 382 -18.48 -7.78 0.09
C LEU A 382 -17.45 -8.55 -0.75
N PRO A 383 -16.45 -9.20 -0.10
CA PRO A 383 -15.46 -10.02 -0.77
C PRO A 383 -16.11 -11.23 -1.46
N ALA A 384 -15.42 -11.82 -2.43
CA ALA A 384 -16.00 -12.85 -3.31
C ALA A 384 -16.38 -14.15 -2.59
N GLU A 385 -15.78 -14.39 -1.43
CA GLU A 385 -15.98 -15.53 -0.55
C GLU A 385 -17.26 -15.40 0.28
N ALA A 386 -17.77 -14.17 0.46
CA ALA A 386 -18.99 -13.94 1.21
C ALA A 386 -20.21 -14.41 0.42
N ARG A 387 -21.09 -15.19 1.07
CA ARG A 387 -22.41 -15.51 0.54
C ARG A 387 -23.42 -14.55 1.12
N THR A 388 -24.22 -13.94 0.26
CA THR A 388 -25.29 -13.03 0.66
C THR A 388 -26.63 -13.60 0.22
N THR A 389 -27.60 -13.60 1.13
CA THR A 389 -29.00 -13.90 0.85
C THR A 389 -29.87 -12.81 1.48
N ALA A 390 -30.96 -12.45 0.84
CA ALA A 390 -31.95 -11.52 1.39
C ALA A 390 -33.30 -11.91 0.84
N ARG A 391 -34.36 -11.76 1.64
CA ARG A 391 -35.74 -11.89 1.15
C ARG A 391 -36.07 -10.70 0.24
N ARG A 392 -35.59 -9.51 0.60
CA ARG A 392 -35.77 -8.28 -0.18
C ARG A 392 -34.55 -7.39 -0.03
N LEU A 393 -34.03 -6.89 -1.15
CA LEU A 393 -32.96 -5.90 -1.16
C LEU A 393 -33.19 -4.93 -2.32
N VAL A 394 -33.97 -3.89 -2.07
CA VAL A 394 -34.51 -3.00 -3.10
C VAL A 394 -34.06 -1.57 -2.82
N PHE A 395 -33.61 -0.89 -3.88
CA PHE A 395 -33.27 0.52 -3.88
C PHE A 395 -34.13 1.25 -4.91
N ASP A 396 -34.99 2.17 -4.46
CA ASP A 396 -35.87 2.97 -5.31
C ASP A 396 -36.64 2.12 -6.34
N GLY A 397 -37.29 1.06 -5.85
CA GLY A 397 -38.01 0.09 -6.68
C GLY A 397 -37.15 -0.88 -7.49
N THR A 398 -35.83 -0.69 -7.54
CA THR A 398 -34.89 -1.56 -8.25
C THR A 398 -34.34 -2.64 -7.32
N ASP A 399 -34.55 -3.91 -7.66
CA ASP A 399 -33.90 -5.02 -6.96
C ASP A 399 -32.38 -4.99 -7.21
N LEU A 400 -31.61 -4.92 -6.11
CA LEU A 400 -30.16 -4.90 -6.17
C LEU A 400 -29.56 -6.29 -6.39
N GLY A 401 -30.34 -7.35 -6.13
CA GLY A 401 -29.90 -8.74 -6.09
C GLY A 401 -28.90 -9.03 -4.97
N THR A 402 -28.64 -10.30 -4.68
CA THR A 402 -27.69 -10.70 -3.64
C THR A 402 -26.33 -11.14 -4.19
N SER A 403 -26.21 -11.38 -5.50
CA SER A 403 -24.93 -11.67 -6.15
C SER A 403 -24.06 -10.41 -6.24
N GLY A 404 -22.86 -10.43 -5.65
CA GLY A 404 -21.94 -9.28 -5.55
C GLY A 404 -21.43 -8.67 -6.87
N ARG A 405 -21.84 -9.17 -8.05
CA ARG A 405 -21.45 -8.65 -9.37
C ARG A 405 -22.66 -8.58 -10.30
N GLY A 406 -23.36 -7.45 -10.27
CA GLY A 406 -24.50 -7.17 -11.16
C GLY A 406 -24.37 -5.79 -11.81
N ARG A 407 -24.74 -5.69 -13.11
CA ARG A 407 -24.76 -4.40 -13.84
C ARG A 407 -25.62 -3.34 -13.15
N ALA A 408 -26.68 -3.76 -12.45
CA ALA A 408 -27.55 -2.87 -11.68
C ALA A 408 -26.76 -2.11 -10.58
N ARG A 409 -26.01 -2.82 -9.72
CA ARG A 409 -25.19 -2.19 -8.67
C ARG A 409 -24.05 -1.33 -9.22
N GLU A 410 -23.46 -1.71 -10.34
CA GLU A 410 -22.43 -0.89 -11.01
C GLU A 410 -23.01 0.44 -11.53
N ALA A 411 -24.26 0.43 -12.01
CA ALA A 411 -24.93 1.65 -12.47
C ALA A 411 -25.35 2.59 -11.31
N LEU A 412 -25.54 2.05 -10.11
CA LEU A 412 -25.96 2.80 -8.92
C LEU A 412 -24.78 3.38 -8.12
N ARG A 413 -23.71 2.61 -7.94
CA ARG A 413 -22.54 3.03 -7.14
C ARG A 413 -21.86 4.25 -7.74
N GLY A 414 -21.55 5.22 -6.89
CA GLY A 414 -20.88 6.46 -7.29
C GLY A 414 -21.76 7.42 -8.09
N ARG A 415 -23.00 7.03 -8.47
CA ARG A 415 -23.96 7.89 -9.16
C ARG A 415 -25.21 8.17 -8.32
N ARG A 416 -25.88 7.13 -7.87
CA ARG A 416 -27.11 7.21 -7.03
C ARG A 416 -26.85 6.83 -5.58
N ILE A 417 -25.78 6.09 -5.31
CA ILE A 417 -25.35 5.72 -3.96
C ILE A 417 -23.90 6.17 -3.75
N GLY A 418 -23.70 7.11 -2.84
CA GLY A 418 -22.38 7.59 -2.39
C GLY A 418 -21.90 6.79 -1.17
N TYR A 419 -20.58 6.70 -1.00
CA TYR A 419 -19.95 6.01 0.14
C TYR A 419 -18.83 6.87 0.73
N VAL A 420 -18.88 7.11 2.04
CA VAL A 420 -17.80 7.73 2.82
C VAL A 420 -17.16 6.63 3.68
N PRO A 421 -15.89 6.27 3.43
CA PRO A 421 -15.19 5.25 4.21
C PRO A 421 -14.69 5.78 5.57
N GLN A 422 -14.34 4.84 6.45
CA GLN A 422 -13.92 5.06 7.85
C GLN A 422 -12.61 5.84 8.00
N GLU A 423 -11.64 5.64 7.11
CA GLU A 423 -10.31 6.24 7.25
C GLU A 423 -9.93 7.10 6.03
N PRO A 424 -9.76 8.42 6.17
CA PRO A 424 -9.59 9.29 5.02
C PRO A 424 -8.29 9.07 4.25
N MET A 425 -7.19 8.92 4.99
CA MET A 425 -5.85 8.87 4.41
C MET A 425 -5.54 7.56 3.69
N SER A 426 -6.14 6.44 4.13
CA SER A 426 -5.95 5.12 3.51
C SER A 426 -6.85 4.90 2.28
N ASN A 427 -7.90 5.72 2.12
CA ASN A 427 -8.85 5.63 1.01
C ASN A 427 -8.57 6.61 -0.15
N LEU A 428 -7.67 7.59 0.04
CA LEU A 428 -7.15 8.42 -1.04
C LEU A 428 -5.85 7.81 -1.58
N ASP A 429 -5.72 7.66 -2.90
CA ASP A 429 -4.49 7.15 -3.50
C ASP A 429 -3.37 8.21 -3.38
N PRO A 430 -2.27 7.92 -2.67
CA PRO A 430 -1.21 8.91 -2.42
C PRO A 430 -0.43 9.29 -3.69
N SER A 431 -0.57 8.51 -4.77
CA SER A 431 0.11 8.71 -6.04
C SER A 431 -0.61 9.72 -6.94
N PHE A 432 -1.87 10.04 -6.64
CA PHE A 432 -2.70 10.94 -7.44
C PHE A 432 -3.07 12.20 -6.67
N ARG A 433 -3.21 13.31 -7.39
CA ARG A 433 -3.70 14.57 -6.81
C ARG A 433 -5.17 14.44 -6.43
N ILE A 434 -5.60 15.22 -5.45
CA ILE A 434 -6.99 15.29 -4.99
C ILE A 434 -7.92 15.61 -6.16
N GLY A 435 -7.56 16.58 -7.00
CA GLY A 435 -8.37 16.98 -8.14
C GLY A 435 -8.59 15.87 -9.18
N SER A 436 -7.60 15.01 -9.41
CA SER A 436 -7.78 13.84 -10.30
C SER A 436 -8.78 12.84 -9.71
N GLN A 437 -8.69 12.58 -8.41
CA GLN A 437 -9.56 11.61 -7.72
C GLN A 437 -11.01 12.11 -7.61
N LEU A 438 -11.23 13.42 -7.47
CA LEU A 438 -12.57 14.03 -7.45
C LEU A 438 -13.23 14.11 -8.83
N THR A 439 -12.44 14.36 -9.89
CA THR A 439 -13.00 14.55 -11.24
C THR A 439 -13.27 13.23 -11.95
N GLU A 440 -12.52 12.16 -11.65
CA GLU A 440 -12.68 10.86 -12.30
C GLU A 440 -14.11 10.28 -12.18
N PRO A 441 -14.76 10.25 -10.99
CA PRO A 441 -16.13 9.77 -10.85
C PRO A 441 -17.13 10.59 -11.66
N MET A 442 -17.02 11.92 -11.61
CA MET A 442 -17.92 12.81 -12.36
C MET A 442 -17.82 12.59 -13.86
N ARG A 443 -16.59 12.46 -14.39
CA ARG A 443 -16.36 12.16 -15.82
C ARG A 443 -16.92 10.80 -16.21
N ARG A 444 -16.74 9.79 -15.35
CA ARG A 444 -17.21 8.42 -15.62
C ARG A 444 -18.73 8.29 -15.54
N HIS A 445 -19.35 8.87 -14.52
CA HIS A 445 -20.75 8.61 -14.19
C HIS A 445 -21.72 9.68 -14.71
N LEU A 446 -21.27 10.93 -14.88
CA LEU A 446 -22.07 12.03 -15.41
C LEU A 446 -21.71 12.38 -16.86
N GLY A 447 -20.57 11.91 -17.37
CA GLY A 447 -20.12 12.21 -18.73
C GLY A 447 -19.58 13.63 -18.92
N LEU A 448 -19.26 14.33 -17.82
CA LEU A 448 -18.73 15.69 -17.87
C LEU A 448 -17.38 15.75 -18.58
N SER A 449 -17.13 16.85 -19.28
CA SER A 449 -15.79 17.16 -19.78
C SER A 449 -14.80 17.40 -18.64
N ARG A 450 -13.51 17.41 -18.95
CA ARG A 450 -12.46 17.66 -17.94
C ARG A 450 -12.61 19.04 -17.29
N ASN A 451 -13.05 20.05 -18.04
CA ASN A 451 -13.20 21.41 -17.53
C ASN A 451 -14.45 21.52 -16.64
N GLU A 452 -15.60 21.02 -17.09
CA GLU A 452 -16.83 21.01 -16.30
C GLU A 452 -16.66 20.22 -14.99
N ALA A 453 -16.00 19.06 -15.05
CA ALA A 453 -15.71 18.28 -13.84
C ALA A 453 -14.79 19.04 -12.88
N ARG A 454 -13.81 19.79 -13.39
CA ARG A 454 -12.93 20.62 -12.57
C ARG A 454 -13.69 21.75 -11.89
N GLU A 455 -14.54 22.46 -12.62
CA GLU A 455 -15.38 23.54 -12.06
C GLU A 455 -16.30 23.00 -10.97
N LYS A 456 -17.00 21.89 -11.24
CA LYS A 456 -17.85 21.23 -10.25
C LYS A 456 -17.05 20.76 -9.03
N ALA A 457 -15.85 20.21 -9.22
CA ALA A 457 -15.00 19.79 -8.12
C ALA A 457 -14.52 20.96 -7.26
N LEU A 458 -14.15 22.10 -7.85
CA LEU A 458 -13.74 23.29 -7.10
C LEU A 458 -14.91 23.86 -6.30
N ALA A 459 -16.10 23.96 -6.90
CA ALA A 459 -17.30 24.41 -6.21
C ALA A 459 -17.69 23.47 -5.05
N LEU A 460 -17.51 22.15 -5.21
CA LEU A 460 -17.74 21.19 -4.14
C LEU A 460 -16.70 21.31 -3.02
N LEU A 461 -15.43 21.50 -3.34
CA LEU A 461 -14.36 21.72 -2.36
C LEU A 461 -14.62 23.00 -1.53
N GLU A 462 -15.09 24.05 -2.19
CA GLU A 462 -15.56 25.27 -1.52
C GLU A 462 -16.79 24.98 -0.64
N ARG A 463 -17.77 24.23 -1.14
CA ARG A 463 -18.99 23.89 -0.42
C ARG A 463 -18.73 23.09 0.86
N VAL A 464 -17.73 22.21 0.86
CA VAL A 464 -17.30 21.47 2.05
C VAL A 464 -16.40 22.31 2.98
N GLY A 465 -16.28 23.62 2.74
CA GLY A 465 -15.63 24.58 3.62
C GLY A 465 -14.10 24.53 3.57
N LEU A 466 -13.50 24.11 2.46
CA LEU A 466 -12.04 24.22 2.29
C LEU A 466 -11.68 25.64 1.87
N ALA A 467 -10.87 26.31 2.69
CA ALA A 467 -10.51 27.72 2.50
C ALA A 467 -9.77 28.03 1.18
N ASP A 468 -9.01 27.07 0.65
CA ASP A 468 -8.29 27.21 -0.62
C ASP A 468 -8.55 25.99 -1.52
N PRO A 469 -9.71 25.95 -2.21
CA PRO A 469 -10.11 24.83 -3.07
C PRO A 469 -9.10 24.57 -4.19
N ALA A 470 -8.52 25.63 -4.76
CA ALA A 470 -7.57 25.53 -5.87
C ALA A 470 -6.27 24.85 -5.45
N ARG A 471 -5.73 25.23 -4.29
CA ARG A 471 -4.56 24.56 -3.69
C ARG A 471 -4.87 23.11 -3.37
N VAL A 472 -5.97 22.84 -2.65
CA VAL A 472 -6.34 21.46 -2.27
C VAL A 472 -6.54 20.57 -3.48
N TYR A 473 -7.19 21.07 -4.53
CA TYR A 473 -7.36 20.37 -5.79
C TYR A 473 -6.01 19.96 -6.43
N ALA A 474 -4.98 20.80 -6.28
CA ALA A 474 -3.63 20.54 -6.79
C ALA A 474 -2.76 19.70 -5.86
N SER A 475 -3.13 19.55 -4.59
CA SER A 475 -2.41 18.80 -3.56
C SER A 475 -2.51 17.28 -3.75
N TYR A 476 -1.55 16.57 -3.16
CA TYR A 476 -1.63 15.12 -2.89
C TYR A 476 -2.18 14.87 -1.48
N PRO A 477 -2.68 13.64 -1.18
CA PRO A 477 -3.24 13.32 0.14
C PRO A 477 -2.31 13.61 1.31
N HIS A 478 -1.01 13.35 1.17
CA HIS A 478 -0.01 13.62 2.22
C HIS A 478 0.30 15.11 2.44
N GLN A 479 -0.33 16.02 1.69
CA GLN A 479 -0.13 17.47 1.79
C GLN A 479 -1.33 18.20 2.43
N ILE A 480 -2.35 17.47 2.88
CA ILE A 480 -3.55 18.03 3.53
C ILE A 480 -3.74 17.39 4.92
N SER A 481 -4.44 18.06 5.82
CA SER A 481 -4.74 17.52 7.16
C SER A 481 -5.78 16.39 7.08
N GLY A 482 -5.91 15.59 8.15
CA GLY A 482 -6.94 14.55 8.24
C GLY A 482 -8.36 15.09 8.07
N GLY A 483 -8.70 16.21 8.72
CA GLY A 483 -10.00 16.88 8.54
C GLY A 483 -10.24 17.39 7.12
N MET A 484 -9.20 17.91 6.45
CA MET A 484 -9.30 18.29 5.04
C MET A 484 -9.51 17.06 4.15
N ALA A 485 -8.81 15.96 4.42
CA ALA A 485 -8.97 14.71 3.68
C ALA A 485 -10.37 14.12 3.86
N GLN A 486 -10.96 14.21 5.05
CA GLN A 486 -12.34 13.78 5.30
C GLN A 486 -13.34 14.61 4.50
N ARG A 487 -13.21 15.95 4.52
CA ARG A 487 -14.05 16.85 3.71
C ARG A 487 -13.91 16.56 2.21
N VAL A 488 -12.71 16.23 1.75
CA VAL A 488 -12.47 15.78 0.37
C VAL A 488 -13.22 14.48 0.06
N LEU A 489 -13.20 13.48 0.95
CA LEU A 489 -13.94 12.24 0.75
C LEU A 489 -15.45 12.45 0.75
N ILE A 490 -15.97 13.33 1.60
CA ILE A 490 -17.39 13.71 1.59
C ILE A 490 -17.73 14.35 0.25
N ALA A 491 -16.92 15.32 -0.21
CA ALA A 491 -17.08 15.93 -1.53
C ALA A 491 -17.06 14.89 -2.66
N ALA A 492 -16.17 13.90 -2.58
CA ALA A 492 -16.09 12.81 -3.55
C ALA A 492 -17.37 11.94 -3.53
N ALA A 493 -17.87 11.59 -2.34
CA ALA A 493 -19.05 10.76 -2.17
C ALA A 493 -20.33 11.45 -2.68
N VAL A 494 -20.44 12.77 -2.52
CA VAL A 494 -21.61 13.56 -3.00
C VAL A 494 -21.43 14.14 -4.40
N SER A 495 -20.28 13.94 -5.04
CA SER A 495 -19.89 14.57 -6.31
C SER A 495 -20.88 14.37 -7.47
N CYS A 496 -21.56 13.23 -7.47
CA CYS A 496 -22.52 12.84 -8.49
C CYS A 496 -23.99 13.00 -8.03
N ASP A 497 -24.21 13.74 -6.95
CA ASP A 497 -25.53 14.07 -6.40
C ASP A 497 -26.36 12.81 -6.07
N PRO A 498 -25.85 11.91 -5.21
CA PRO A 498 -26.49 10.63 -4.92
C PRO A 498 -27.82 10.79 -4.17
N ASP A 499 -28.74 9.84 -4.37
CA ASP A 499 -29.99 9.74 -3.60
C ASP A 499 -29.75 9.18 -2.18
N LEU A 500 -28.74 8.33 -2.01
CA LEU A 500 -28.37 7.68 -0.75
C LEU A 500 -26.88 7.88 -0.45
N LEU A 501 -26.56 8.32 0.76
CA LEU A 501 -25.20 8.38 1.29
C LEU A 501 -25.01 7.32 2.38
N VAL A 502 -24.03 6.45 2.21
CA VAL A 502 -23.61 5.51 3.26
C VAL A 502 -22.30 6.02 3.84
N ALA A 503 -22.30 6.39 5.12
CA ALA A 503 -21.13 6.89 5.82
C ALA A 503 -20.72 5.90 6.90
N ASP A 504 -19.57 5.26 6.71
CA ASP A 504 -19.05 4.25 7.62
C ASP A 504 -18.01 4.88 8.52
N GLU A 505 -18.38 5.16 9.78
CA GLU A 505 -17.52 5.79 10.77
C GLU A 505 -16.82 7.08 10.28
N PRO A 506 -17.58 8.06 9.74
CA PRO A 506 -17.02 9.22 9.02
C PRO A 506 -16.29 10.23 9.91
N THR A 507 -16.28 10.04 11.22
CA THR A 507 -15.65 10.93 12.19
C THR A 507 -14.58 10.24 13.02
N THR A 508 -14.32 8.95 12.76
CA THR A 508 -13.28 8.20 13.45
C THR A 508 -11.91 8.81 13.11
N ALA A 509 -11.07 9.02 14.14
CA ALA A 509 -9.76 9.65 14.06
C ALA A 509 -9.74 11.17 13.78
N LEU A 510 -10.84 11.88 14.00
CA LEU A 510 -10.88 13.36 14.04
C LEU A 510 -10.96 13.87 15.48
N ASP A 511 -10.48 15.09 15.73
CA ASP A 511 -10.73 15.78 16.99
C ASP A 511 -12.20 16.19 17.11
N VAL A 512 -12.68 16.35 18.35
CA VAL A 512 -14.11 16.60 18.66
C VAL A 512 -14.67 17.83 17.94
N THR A 513 -13.86 18.88 17.76
CA THR A 513 -14.27 20.11 17.07
C THR A 513 -14.47 19.85 15.57
N VAL A 514 -13.47 19.22 14.91
CA VAL A 514 -13.57 18.89 13.49
C VAL A 514 -14.66 17.84 13.22
N GLN A 515 -14.88 16.91 14.15
CA GLN A 515 -15.98 15.94 14.10
C GLN A 515 -17.34 16.65 14.02
N ALA A 516 -17.62 17.62 14.90
CA ALA A 516 -18.87 18.37 14.86
C ALA A 516 -19.06 19.10 13.52
N GLU A 517 -18.01 19.78 13.03
CA GLU A 517 -18.05 20.47 11.74
C GLU A 517 -18.34 19.52 10.55
N VAL A 518 -17.79 18.30 10.59
CA VAL A 518 -18.01 17.27 9.57
C VAL A 518 -19.45 16.76 9.60
N LEU A 519 -20.01 16.53 10.79
CA LEU A 519 -21.40 16.09 10.94
C LEU A 519 -22.38 17.17 10.48
N ASP A 520 -22.16 18.43 10.86
CA ASP A 520 -22.95 19.57 10.40
C ASP A 520 -22.91 19.71 8.86
N LEU A 521 -21.72 19.54 8.27
CA LEU A 521 -21.57 19.52 6.82
C LEU A 521 -22.43 18.40 6.20
N MET A 522 -22.33 17.17 6.69
CA MET A 522 -23.11 16.05 6.18
C MET A 522 -24.61 16.28 6.32
N ARG A 523 -25.07 16.82 7.46
CA ARG A 523 -26.48 17.19 7.69
C ARG A 523 -26.95 18.25 6.71
N SER A 524 -26.14 19.29 6.49
CA SER A 524 -26.48 20.37 5.56
C SER A 524 -26.62 19.88 4.13
N LEU A 525 -25.69 19.03 3.66
CA LEU A 525 -25.75 18.39 2.35
C LEU A 525 -26.98 17.50 2.24
N GLN A 526 -27.27 16.76 3.31
CA GLN A 526 -28.40 15.84 3.38
C GLN A 526 -29.74 16.57 3.20
N LEU A 527 -29.93 17.68 3.94
CA LEU A 527 -31.13 18.52 3.86
C LEU A 527 -31.27 19.22 2.50
N GLU A 528 -30.18 19.80 1.99
CA GLU A 528 -30.16 20.51 0.71
C GLU A 528 -30.58 19.60 -0.46
N ARG A 529 -30.14 18.34 -0.42
CA ARG A 529 -30.29 17.39 -1.53
C ARG A 529 -31.42 16.39 -1.30
N ARG A 530 -32.07 16.43 -0.13
CA ARG A 530 -33.07 15.46 0.34
C ARG A 530 -32.61 14.00 0.17
N MET A 531 -31.31 13.75 0.35
CA MET A 531 -30.74 12.40 0.25
C MET A 531 -31.10 11.58 1.50
N GLY A 532 -31.31 10.27 1.33
CA GLY A 532 -31.28 9.36 2.47
C GLY A 532 -29.85 9.20 2.95
N MET A 533 -29.64 9.00 4.25
CA MET A 533 -28.31 8.77 4.82
C MET A 533 -28.33 7.58 5.77
N ILE A 534 -27.36 6.68 5.61
CA ILE A 534 -27.03 5.65 6.61
C ILE A 534 -25.74 6.09 7.28
N LEU A 535 -25.81 6.37 8.58
CA LEU A 535 -24.64 6.68 9.40
C LEU A 535 -24.28 5.46 10.24
N VAL A 536 -23.21 4.77 9.88
CA VAL A 536 -22.66 3.67 10.69
C VAL A 536 -21.69 4.26 11.69
N THR A 537 -21.92 4.02 12.97
CA THR A 537 -21.04 4.51 14.03
C THR A 537 -21.13 3.62 15.27
N HIS A 538 -20.18 3.77 16.19
CA HIS A 538 -20.26 3.21 17.54
C HIS A 538 -20.52 4.29 18.60
N ASP A 539 -20.52 5.57 18.21
CA ASP A 539 -20.71 6.72 19.10
C ASP A 539 -22.19 7.14 19.16
N PHE A 540 -22.80 6.99 20.33
CA PHE A 540 -24.18 7.38 20.57
C PHE A 540 -24.41 8.89 20.66
N GLY A 541 -23.39 9.69 21.02
CA GLY A 541 -23.48 11.14 21.03
C GLY A 541 -23.69 11.70 19.62
N VAL A 542 -22.95 11.16 18.65
CA VAL A 542 -23.14 11.47 17.21
C VAL A 542 -24.55 11.12 16.74
N VAL A 543 -25.05 9.97 17.16
CA VAL A 543 -26.38 9.48 16.77
C VAL A 543 -27.47 10.38 17.32
N ALA A 544 -27.35 10.79 18.58
CA ALA A 544 -28.30 11.70 19.22
C ALA A 544 -28.39 13.06 18.52
N ASP A 545 -27.28 13.51 17.93
CA ASP A 545 -27.19 14.83 17.29
C ASP A 545 -27.83 14.87 15.89
N ILE A 546 -27.51 13.90 15.02
CA ILE A 546 -27.84 13.96 13.59
C ILE A 546 -28.90 12.97 13.10
N CYS A 547 -29.13 11.85 13.80
CA CYS A 547 -30.00 10.78 13.28
C CYS A 547 -31.48 11.01 13.61
N ASP A 548 -32.37 10.71 12.65
CA ASP A 548 -33.81 10.71 12.87
C ASP A 548 -34.27 9.40 13.52
N ARG A 549 -33.70 8.29 13.04
CA ARG A 549 -33.96 6.93 13.51
C ARG A 549 -32.66 6.19 13.77
N VAL A 550 -32.72 5.21 14.67
CA VAL A 550 -31.56 4.44 15.11
C VAL A 550 -31.92 2.96 15.07
N ALA A 551 -31.02 2.15 14.52
CA ALA A 551 -31.06 0.70 14.55
C ALA A 551 -29.81 0.19 15.29
N VAL A 552 -30.02 -0.48 16.42
CA VAL A 552 -28.95 -1.04 17.26
C VAL A 552 -28.70 -2.48 16.84
N MET A 553 -27.44 -2.81 16.58
CA MET A 553 -27.00 -4.09 16.06
C MET A 553 -26.09 -4.82 17.05
N GLN A 554 -26.42 -6.08 17.35
CA GLN A 554 -25.63 -6.97 18.20
C GLN A 554 -25.55 -8.35 17.52
N ASN A 555 -24.36 -8.97 17.51
CA ASN A 555 -24.16 -10.34 17.04
C ASN A 555 -24.78 -10.63 15.66
N GLY A 556 -24.68 -9.69 14.72
CA GLY A 556 -25.22 -9.86 13.37
C GLY A 556 -26.71 -9.55 13.22
N ARG A 557 -27.41 -9.08 14.26
CA ARG A 557 -28.86 -8.85 14.26
C ARG A 557 -29.20 -7.43 14.70
N ILE A 558 -30.28 -6.87 14.16
CA ILE A 558 -30.89 -5.65 14.71
C ILE A 558 -31.70 -6.06 15.94
N VAL A 559 -31.30 -5.55 17.10
CA VAL A 559 -31.93 -5.89 18.39
C VAL A 559 -32.95 -4.84 18.85
N GLU A 560 -32.81 -3.61 18.37
CA GLU A 560 -33.74 -2.53 18.65
C GLU A 560 -33.72 -1.51 17.50
N ALA A 561 -34.88 -0.97 17.13
CA ALA A 561 -34.95 0.13 16.17
C ALA A 561 -36.10 1.07 16.52
N ALA A 562 -35.81 2.36 16.68
CA ALA A 562 -36.77 3.38 17.07
C ALA A 562 -36.38 4.76 16.53
N ALA A 563 -37.25 5.76 16.71
CA ALA A 563 -36.84 7.16 16.57
C ALA A 563 -35.70 7.44 17.56
N ALA A 564 -34.73 8.27 17.17
CA ALA A 564 -33.56 8.54 18.01
C ALA A 564 -33.98 9.01 19.40
N ARG A 565 -34.90 9.99 19.45
CA ARG A 565 -35.44 10.54 20.71
C ARG A 565 -36.03 9.46 21.62
N ASP A 566 -36.82 8.55 21.06
CA ASP A 566 -37.48 7.49 21.83
C ASP A 566 -36.47 6.46 22.34
N LEU A 567 -35.48 6.12 21.52
CA LEU A 567 -34.42 5.18 21.88
C LEU A 567 -33.57 5.69 23.04
N PHE A 568 -33.23 6.98 23.05
CA PHE A 568 -32.47 7.60 24.13
C PHE A 568 -33.32 7.84 25.39
N ALA A 569 -34.60 8.18 25.24
CA ALA A 569 -35.48 8.45 26.37
C ALA A 569 -35.98 7.18 27.08
N ALA A 570 -36.25 6.11 26.32
CA ALA A 570 -36.86 4.89 26.83
C ALA A 570 -36.33 3.64 26.10
N PRO A 571 -35.03 3.31 26.20
CA PRO A 571 -34.47 2.11 25.58
C PRO A 571 -35.15 0.84 26.11
N THR A 572 -35.64 0.00 25.19
CA THR A 572 -36.40 -1.22 25.52
C THR A 572 -35.51 -2.45 25.62
N HIS A 573 -34.46 -2.56 24.78
CA HIS A 573 -33.62 -3.75 24.74
C HIS A 573 -32.49 -3.67 25.78
N PRO A 574 -32.20 -4.75 26.54
CA PRO A 574 -31.14 -4.75 27.57
C PRO A 574 -29.76 -4.36 27.04
N TYR A 575 -29.41 -4.78 25.82
CA TYR A 575 -28.15 -4.40 25.18
C TYR A 575 -28.05 -2.90 24.91
N THR A 576 -29.14 -2.27 24.47
CA THR A 576 -29.17 -0.82 24.21
C THR A 576 -28.98 -0.05 25.50
N ARG A 577 -29.64 -0.47 26.59
CA ARG A 577 -29.42 0.11 27.93
C ARG A 577 -27.96 -0.02 28.36
N MET A 578 -27.40 -1.22 28.26
CA MET A 578 -26.00 -1.47 28.60
C MET A 578 -25.04 -0.57 27.82
N LEU A 579 -25.26 -0.38 26.51
CA LEU A 579 -24.44 0.50 25.69
C LEU A 579 -24.55 1.97 26.12
N LEU A 580 -25.77 2.46 26.36
CA LEU A 580 -26.01 3.83 26.83
C LEU A 580 -25.41 4.08 28.22
N ASP A 581 -25.56 3.13 29.15
CA ASP A 581 -24.98 3.18 30.49
C ASP A 581 -23.44 3.14 30.46
N SER A 582 -22.85 2.54 29.42
CA SER A 582 -21.40 2.43 29.25
C SER A 582 -20.76 3.68 28.62
N THR A 583 -21.55 4.53 27.96
CA THR A 583 -21.11 5.86 27.51
C THR A 583 -21.02 6.79 28.72
N LEU A 584 -19.82 6.90 29.30
CA LEU A 584 -19.50 7.79 30.42
C LEU A 584 -19.63 9.26 30.02
N GLU A 585 -20.85 9.79 30.03
CA GLU A 585 -21.12 11.21 30.18
C GLU A 585 -22.01 11.39 31.43
N ASP A 586 -21.40 11.72 32.57
CA ASP A 586 -22.05 12.10 33.84
C ASP A 586 -22.80 13.46 33.73
N SER A 587 -23.51 13.69 32.62
CA SER A 587 -24.33 14.87 32.41
C SER A 587 -25.78 14.45 32.18
N GLU A 588 -26.69 15.03 32.96
CA GLU A 588 -28.12 14.91 32.68
C GLU A 588 -28.37 15.26 31.20
N PRO A 589 -29.19 14.47 30.47
CA PRO A 589 -29.58 14.79 29.11
C PRO A 589 -30.05 16.24 29.04
N ARG A 590 -29.53 17.03 28.08
CA ARG A 590 -29.91 18.44 27.91
C ARG A 590 -31.44 18.54 27.81
N ARG A 591 -32.07 19.07 28.86
CA ARG A 591 -33.51 19.35 28.86
C ARG A 591 -33.78 20.48 27.85
N PRO A 592 -34.92 20.46 27.15
CA PRO A 592 -35.29 21.53 26.23
C PRO A 592 -35.23 22.87 26.96
N LEU A 593 -34.65 23.90 26.32
CA LEU A 593 -34.85 25.28 26.74
C LEU A 593 -36.35 25.53 26.75
N ARG A 594 -36.94 25.61 27.95
CA ARG A 594 -38.27 26.17 28.12
C ARG A 594 -38.18 27.57 27.54
N THR A 595 -38.82 27.79 26.39
CA THR A 595 -39.17 29.13 25.95
C THR A 595 -40.02 29.70 27.07
N THR A 596 -39.42 30.48 27.96
CA THR A 596 -40.15 31.35 28.86
C THR A 596 -40.86 32.33 27.95
N GLY A 597 -42.12 32.04 27.66
CA GLY A 597 -43.04 33.04 27.16
C GLY A 597 -42.98 34.19 28.15
N THR A 598 -42.50 35.33 27.67
CA THR A 598 -42.69 36.62 28.32
C THR A 598 -44.19 36.90 28.37
N GLU A 599 -44.86 36.39 29.39
CA GLU A 599 -45.99 37.10 29.98
C GLU A 599 -45.38 38.15 30.90
N HIS A 600 -45.15 39.35 30.35
CA HIS A 600 -45.07 40.56 31.16
C HIS A 600 -46.49 40.81 31.68
N GLY A 601 -46.80 40.23 32.84
CA GLY A 601 -47.90 40.65 33.68
C GLY A 601 -47.52 41.98 34.34
N ALA A 602 -48.37 42.98 34.13
CA ALA A 602 -48.39 44.21 34.87
C ALA A 602 -48.63 43.96 36.38
N ASP A 603 -48.25 44.98 37.15
CA ASP A 603 -48.65 45.30 38.52
C ASP A 603 -47.74 44.89 39.69
N ALA A 604 -47.38 45.96 40.41
CA ALA A 604 -46.86 46.12 41.78
C ALA A 604 -45.35 45.92 42.03
#